data_AF-A0A455U4C2-F1
#
_entry.id   AF-A0A455U4C2-F1
#
_cell.length_a   1.000
_cell.length_b   1.000
_cell.length_c   1.000
_cell.angle_alpha   90.00
_cell.angle_beta   90.00
_cell.angle_gamma   90.00
#
_symmetry.space_group_name_H-M   'P 1'
#
loop_
_entity.id
_entity.type
_entity.pdbx_description
1 polymer ?
#
loop_
_entity_poly.entity_id
_entity_poly.type
_entity_poly.pdbx_seq_one_letter_code
_entity_poly.pdbx_strand_id
1 'polypeptide(L)'
;MLAYPALVPGTLIKRYKRFLADVRLDDGREVVAHCPNTGSMKAVNVPGCRVWLSPSDNPKRKLAWTWEFIELPQAGGQVALASVHTGRANRIVESALEAGTLAPLASYATLRREVKVADARLDFMLDDPVRGVLISR
;
A
#
# COMPACT_ATOMS: atom_id res chain seq x y z
N MET A 1 -6.51 -11.14 -6.77
CA MET A 1 -5.99 -10.76 -5.43
C MET A 1 -4.54 -10.32 -5.59
N LEU A 2 -4.16 -9.17 -5.03
CA LEU A 2 -2.79 -8.64 -5.14
C LEU A 2 -1.80 -9.63 -4.49
N ALA A 3 -0.95 -10.28 -5.27
CA ALA A 3 0.05 -11.19 -4.75
C ALA A 3 1.31 -10.40 -4.34
N TYR A 4 1.73 -10.57 -3.09
CA TYR A 4 3.04 -10.13 -2.64
C TYR A 4 4.02 -11.32 -2.75
N PRO A 5 5.29 -11.08 -3.10
CA PRO A 5 6.33 -12.07 -2.81
C PRO A 5 6.38 -12.29 -1.29
N ALA A 6 7.00 -13.40 -0.85
CA ALA A 6 7.18 -13.67 0.57
C ALA A 6 7.78 -12.44 1.27
N LEU A 7 7.00 -11.84 2.18
CA LEU A 7 7.40 -10.64 2.88
C LEU A 7 8.40 -11.01 3.95
N VAL A 8 9.47 -10.21 4.03
CA VAL A 8 10.54 -10.39 5.01
C VAL A 8 10.35 -9.37 6.13
N PRO A 9 10.18 -9.84 7.37
CA PRO A 9 10.00 -8.94 8.50
C PRO A 9 11.31 -8.30 8.99
N GLY A 10 11.17 -7.15 9.64
CA GLY A 10 12.25 -6.50 10.37
C GLY A 10 11.77 -5.35 11.24
N THR A 11 12.72 -4.58 11.76
CA THR A 11 12.48 -3.39 12.58
C THR A 11 12.94 -2.14 11.84
N LEU A 12 12.05 -1.15 11.74
CA LEU A 12 12.39 0.15 11.16
C LEU A 12 13.43 0.87 12.02
N ILE A 13 14.57 1.23 11.44
CA ILE A 13 15.58 2.06 12.11
C ILE A 13 15.25 3.53 11.84
N LYS A 14 15.13 3.92 10.58
CA LYS A 14 14.78 5.29 10.18
C LYS A 14 14.32 5.37 8.73
N ARG A 15 13.47 6.34 8.42
CA ARG A 15 13.17 6.79 7.05
C ARG A 15 13.82 8.15 6.79
N TYR A 16 14.42 8.33 5.62
CA TYR A 16 15.09 9.57 5.22
C TYR A 16 15.03 9.76 3.70
N LYS A 17 15.33 10.98 3.25
CA LYS A 17 15.31 11.38 1.83
C LYS A 17 14.02 10.98 1.09
N ARG A 18 12.90 10.88 1.84
CA ARG A 18 11.55 10.43 1.45
C ARG A 18 11.44 8.99 0.95
N PHE A 19 12.46 8.46 0.28
CA PHE A 19 12.42 7.20 -0.46
C PHE A 19 13.30 6.10 0.11
N LEU A 20 14.03 6.36 1.20
CA LEU A 20 14.94 5.41 1.82
C LEU A 20 14.48 5.09 3.23
N ALA A 21 14.55 3.82 3.59
CA ALA A 21 14.34 3.35 4.94
C ALA A 21 15.43 2.33 5.30
N ASP A 22 16.13 2.57 6.41
CA ASP A 22 17.05 1.58 6.96
C ASP A 22 16.22 0.65 7.87
N VAL A 23 16.39 -0.65 7.69
CA VAL A 23 15.63 -1.70 8.39
C VAL A 23 16.59 -2.79 8.82
N ARG A 24 16.47 -3.23 10.09
CA ARG A 24 17.14 -4.43 10.58
C ARG A 24 16.22 -5.62 10.42
N LEU A 25 16.57 -6.56 9.55
CA LEU A 25 15.83 -7.80 9.34
C LEU A 25 15.93 -8.71 10.56
N ASP A 26 15.00 -9.66 10.69
CA ASP A 26 14.98 -10.63 11.80
C ASP A 26 16.21 -11.55 11.83
N ASP A 27 16.87 -11.74 10.68
CA ASP A 27 18.14 -12.48 10.59
C ASP A 27 19.38 -11.64 10.98
N GLY A 28 19.17 -10.40 11.42
CA GLY A 28 20.21 -9.48 11.89
C GLY A 28 20.83 -8.59 10.81
N ARG A 29 20.54 -8.79 9.51
CA ARG A 29 21.07 -7.92 8.45
C ARG A 29 20.41 -6.55 8.49
N GLU A 30 21.21 -5.49 8.32
CA GLU A 30 20.68 -4.16 8.04
C GLU A 30 20.62 -3.92 6.53
N VAL A 31 19.45 -3.49 6.05
CA VAL A 31 19.20 -3.24 4.63
C VAL A 31 18.61 -1.86 4.42
N VAL A 32 18.90 -1.29 3.25
CA VAL A 32 18.22 -0.08 2.77
C VAL A 32 17.08 -0.48 1.85
N ALA A 33 15.86 -0.15 2.26
CA ALA A 33 14.64 -0.37 1.50
C ALA A 33 14.18 0.90 0.79
N HIS A 34 13.59 0.72 -0.39
CA HIS A 34 12.82 1.75 -1.03
C HIS A 34 11.53 2.00 -0.23
N CYS A 35 11.24 3.26 0.08
CA CYS A 35 9.97 3.72 0.63
C CYS A 35 9.08 4.23 -0.52
N PRO A 36 8.07 3.46 -0.97
CA PRO A 36 7.19 3.79 -2.10
C PRO A 36 6.07 4.75 -1.69
N ASN A 37 6.42 5.79 -0.94
CA ASN A 37 5.51 6.81 -0.43
C ASN A 37 6.22 8.16 -0.41
N THR A 38 5.71 9.11 -1.19
CA THR A 38 6.25 10.48 -1.28
C THR A 38 5.75 11.39 -0.17
N GLY A 39 4.69 10.98 0.54
CA GLY A 39 4.05 11.76 1.60
C GLY A 39 4.92 11.92 2.84
N SER A 40 4.46 12.77 3.76
CA SER A 40 5.19 13.06 5.00
C SER A 40 5.36 11.82 5.87
N MET A 41 4.40 10.88 5.83
CA MET A 41 4.30 9.68 6.69
C MET A 41 4.45 9.99 8.18
N LYS A 42 4.18 11.22 8.64
CA LYS A 42 4.40 11.61 10.05
C LYS A 42 3.67 10.69 11.04
N ALA A 43 2.47 10.22 10.68
CA ALA A 43 1.67 9.34 11.52
C ALA A 43 2.09 7.85 11.48
N VAL A 44 2.89 7.43 10.49
CA VAL A 44 3.21 6.01 10.26
C VAL A 44 4.72 5.72 10.23
N ASN A 45 5.57 6.73 10.15
CA ASN A 45 7.03 6.58 10.21
C ASN A 45 7.49 6.55 11.66
N VAL A 46 7.36 5.39 12.30
CA VAL A 46 7.66 5.19 13.72
C VAL A 46 8.87 4.24 13.87
N PRO A 47 10.09 4.76 14.05
CA PRO A 47 11.26 3.94 14.36
C PRO A 47 11.02 2.97 15.52
N GLY A 48 11.62 1.78 15.43
CA GLY A 48 11.41 0.68 16.37
C GLY A 48 10.19 -0.19 16.07
N CYS A 49 9.27 0.24 15.20
CA CYS A 49 8.13 -0.58 14.81
C CYS A 49 8.52 -1.71 13.84
N ARG A 50 7.73 -2.79 13.92
CA ARG A 50 7.81 -3.93 13.01
C ARG A 50 7.37 -3.50 11.62
N VAL A 51 8.15 -3.89 10.61
CA VAL A 51 7.89 -3.60 9.19
C VAL A 51 8.04 -4.86 8.35
N TRP A 52 7.43 -4.83 7.18
CA TRP A 52 7.47 -5.93 6.22
C TRP A 52 8.00 -5.42 4.88
N LEU A 53 9.05 -6.07 4.38
CA LEU A 53 9.71 -5.76 3.12
C LEU A 53 9.40 -6.80 2.06
N SER A 54 9.19 -6.36 0.82
CA SER A 54 9.22 -7.25 -0.33
C SER A 54 10.62 -7.26 -0.97
N PRO A 55 11.20 -8.44 -1.27
CA PRO A 55 12.40 -8.52 -2.07
C PRO A 55 12.11 -8.21 -3.54
N SER A 56 13.11 -7.73 -4.26
CA SER A 56 13.09 -7.61 -5.72
C SER A 56 14.39 -8.13 -6.30
N ASP A 57 14.24 -9.01 -7.28
CA ASP A 57 15.28 -9.61 -8.12
C ASP A 57 15.55 -8.82 -9.40
N ASN A 58 14.84 -7.71 -9.62
CA ASN A 58 14.98 -6.92 -10.85
C ASN A 58 16.36 -6.24 -10.89
N PRO A 59 17.24 -6.63 -11.83
CA PRO A 59 18.62 -6.12 -11.88
C PRO A 59 18.71 -4.63 -12.21
N LYS A 60 17.63 -4.02 -12.72
CA LYS A 60 17.56 -2.58 -13.00
C LYS A 60 17.28 -1.75 -11.73
N ARG A 61 16.88 -2.38 -10.62
CA ARG A 61 16.61 -1.67 -9.37
C ARG A 61 17.89 -1.42 -8.60
N LYS A 62 18.02 -0.19 -8.10
CA LYS A 62 19.13 0.19 -7.21
C LYS A 62 19.00 -0.38 -5.80
N LEU A 63 17.78 -0.66 -5.35
CA LEU A 63 17.48 -1.20 -4.03
C LEU A 63 16.74 -2.53 -4.19
N ALA A 64 17.26 -3.56 -3.52
CA ALA A 64 16.72 -4.91 -3.56
C ALA A 64 15.47 -5.10 -2.69
N TRP A 65 15.08 -4.08 -1.92
CA TRP A 65 13.98 -4.16 -0.96
C TRP A 65 12.99 -3.02 -1.16
N THR A 66 11.70 -3.31 -0.99
CA THR A 66 10.63 -2.30 -0.93
C THR A 66 9.92 -2.43 0.41
N TRP A 67 9.69 -1.32 1.11
CA TRP A 67 8.89 -1.29 2.33
C TRP A 67 7.40 -1.32 1.97
N GLU A 68 6.70 -2.36 2.42
CA GLU A 68 5.30 -2.59 2.09
C GLU A 68 4.35 -2.25 3.25
N PHE A 69 4.66 -2.72 4.47
CA PHE A 69 3.79 -2.54 5.64
C PHE A 69 4.54 -2.13 6.90
N ILE A 70 3.82 -1.51 7.82
CA ILE A 70 4.24 -1.23 9.20
C ILE A 70 3.14 -1.60 10.18
N GLU A 71 3.54 -2.15 11.32
CA GLU A 71 2.69 -2.37 12.49
C GLU A 71 2.77 -1.15 13.41
N LEU A 72 1.60 -0.58 13.73
CA LEU A 72 1.48 0.64 14.52
C LEU A 72 0.77 0.33 15.83
N PRO A 73 1.43 0.56 16.99
CA PRO A 73 0.77 0.46 18.28
C PRO A 73 -0.46 1.35 18.35
N GLN A 74 -1.54 0.82 18.89
CA GLN A 74 -2.80 1.53 19.13
C GLN A 74 -3.04 1.69 20.63
N ALA A 75 -3.98 2.56 20.98
CA ALA A 75 -4.49 2.63 22.34
C ALA A 75 -5.03 1.25 22.79
N GLY A 76 -4.77 0.88 24.04
CA GLY A 76 -5.19 -0.43 24.57
C GLY A 76 -4.31 -1.62 24.16
N GLY A 77 -3.11 -1.39 23.62
CA GLY A 77 -2.12 -2.45 23.35
C GLY A 77 -2.36 -3.25 22.07
N GLN A 78 -3.36 -2.87 21.27
CA GLN A 78 -3.59 -3.45 19.94
C GLN A 78 -2.54 -2.96 18.93
N VAL A 79 -2.42 -3.66 17.81
CA VAL A 79 -1.54 -3.29 16.70
C VAL A 79 -2.36 -3.17 15.42
N ALA A 80 -2.23 -2.03 14.73
CA ALA A 80 -2.81 -1.84 13.41
C ALA A 80 -1.76 -2.07 12.33
N LEU A 81 -2.11 -2.83 11.29
CA LEU A 81 -1.26 -3.01 10.13
C LEU A 81 -1.60 -1.94 9.07
N ALA A 82 -0.62 -1.12 8.69
CA ALA A 82 -0.78 -0.10 7.67
C ALA A 82 0.09 -0.41 6.46
N SER A 83 -0.50 -0.35 5.26
CA SER A 83 0.26 -0.33 4.00
C SER A 83 0.92 1.04 3.84
N VAL A 84 2.22 1.05 3.56
CA VAL A 84 2.94 2.30 3.23
C VAL A 84 3.00 2.52 1.71
N HIS A 85 2.70 1.50 0.90
CA HIS A 85 2.82 1.55 -0.55
C HIS A 85 1.58 2.16 -1.22
N THR A 86 1.58 3.48 -1.38
CA THR A 86 0.42 4.22 -1.94
C THR A 86 0.05 3.78 -3.34
N GLY A 87 1.03 3.44 -4.19
CA GLY A 87 0.79 2.92 -5.54
C GLY A 87 0.16 1.50 -5.62
N ARG A 88 -0.16 0.88 -4.48
CA ARG A 88 -0.89 -0.39 -4.41
C ARG A 88 -2.32 -0.21 -3.88
N ALA A 89 -2.65 0.90 -3.22
CA ALA A 89 -3.95 1.11 -2.59
C ALA A 89 -5.11 0.91 -3.57
N ASN A 90 -5.07 1.62 -4.71
CA ASN A 90 -6.10 1.48 -5.75
C ASN A 90 -6.18 0.05 -6.29
N ARG A 91 -5.06 -0.64 -6.52
CA ARG A 91 -5.09 -2.05 -6.98
C ARG A 91 -5.66 -3.02 -5.94
N ILE A 92 -5.53 -2.74 -4.64
CA ILE A 92 -6.16 -3.54 -3.58
C ILE A 92 -7.68 -3.35 -3.62
N VAL A 93 -8.14 -2.09 -3.69
CA VAL A 93 -9.57 -1.76 -3.79
C VAL A 93 -10.17 -2.38 -5.05
N GLU A 94 -9.51 -2.23 -6.19
CA GLU A 94 -9.89 -2.84 -7.45
C GLU A 94 -10.02 -4.37 -7.34
N SER A 95 -9.01 -5.05 -6.78
CA SER A 95 -9.08 -6.50 -6.56
C SER A 95 -10.28 -6.91 -5.71
N ALA A 96 -10.66 -6.10 -4.72
CA ALA A 96 -11.81 -6.35 -3.85
C ALA A 96 -13.15 -6.06 -4.54
N LEU A 97 -13.20 -5.05 -5.43
CA LEU A 97 -14.35 -4.75 -6.27
C LEU A 97 -14.58 -5.86 -7.31
N GLU A 98 -13.53 -6.28 -8.01
CA GLU A 98 -13.57 -7.38 -8.99
C GLU A 98 -13.96 -8.71 -8.35
N ALA A 99 -13.48 -8.98 -7.12
CA ALA A 99 -13.83 -10.18 -6.37
C ALA A 99 -15.24 -10.13 -5.73
N GLY A 100 -15.94 -8.99 -5.81
CA GLY A 100 -17.25 -8.80 -5.19
C GLY A 100 -17.24 -8.89 -3.66
N THR A 101 -16.07 -8.75 -3.01
CA THR A 101 -15.93 -8.90 -1.55
C THR A 101 -16.43 -7.68 -0.79
N LEU A 102 -16.59 -6.54 -1.48
CA LEU A 102 -17.19 -5.32 -0.95
C LEU A 102 -18.69 -5.34 -1.23
N ALA A 103 -19.48 -6.00 -0.39
CA ALA A 103 -20.90 -6.29 -0.66
C ALA A 103 -21.75 -5.09 -1.16
N PRO A 104 -21.63 -3.85 -0.60
CA PRO A 104 -22.38 -2.71 -1.12
C PRO A 104 -22.01 -2.28 -2.54
N LEU A 105 -20.78 -2.61 -2.98
CA LEU A 105 -20.20 -2.26 -4.27
C LEU A 105 -20.13 -3.46 -5.21
N ALA A 106 -20.52 -4.65 -4.73
CA ALA A 106 -20.53 -5.87 -5.52
C ALA A 106 -21.62 -5.78 -6.60
N SER A 107 -21.32 -6.25 -7.82
CA SER A 107 -22.25 -6.38 -8.96
C SER A 107 -22.56 -5.10 -9.74
N TYR A 108 -21.74 -4.05 -9.67
CA TYR A 108 -21.80 -3.00 -10.69
C TYR A 108 -21.38 -3.56 -12.05
N ALA A 109 -22.08 -3.16 -13.12
CA ALA A 109 -21.83 -3.68 -14.47
C ALA A 109 -20.43 -3.33 -14.99
N THR A 110 -19.89 -2.15 -14.67
CA THR A 110 -18.56 -1.73 -15.12
C THR A 110 -17.75 -1.04 -14.02
N LEU A 111 -16.43 -1.20 -14.11
CA LEU A 111 -15.42 -0.54 -13.28
C LEU A 111 -14.41 0.17 -14.20
N ARG A 112 -14.26 1.48 -14.02
CA ARG A 112 -13.25 2.30 -14.72
C ARG A 112 -12.34 2.97 -13.70
N ARG A 113 -11.02 2.87 -13.91
CA ARG A 113 -10.01 3.50 -13.05
C ARG A 113 -9.56 4.85 -13.58
N GLU A 114 -9.06 5.70 -12.69
CA GLU A 114 -8.24 6.86 -13.05
C GLU A 114 -8.94 7.80 -14.06
N VAL A 115 -10.27 7.92 -13.93
CA VAL A 115 -11.16 8.58 -14.89
C VAL A 115 -10.98 10.09 -14.79
N LYS A 116 -10.63 10.72 -15.91
CA LYS A 116 -10.53 12.18 -15.98
C LYS A 116 -11.93 12.79 -16.07
N VAL A 117 -12.27 13.67 -15.12
CA VAL A 117 -13.53 14.41 -15.09
C VAL A 117 -13.22 15.89 -14.89
N ALA A 118 -13.41 16.69 -15.94
CA ALA A 118 -12.97 18.09 -16.00
C ALA A 118 -11.50 18.22 -15.56
N ASP A 119 -11.24 19.02 -14.52
CA ASP A 119 -9.90 19.29 -13.98
C ASP A 119 -9.48 18.30 -12.86
N ALA A 120 -10.29 17.27 -12.61
CA ALA A 120 -10.04 16.26 -11.59
C ALA A 120 -9.82 14.87 -12.20
N ARG A 121 -9.23 13.99 -11.39
CA ARG A 121 -9.12 12.56 -11.67
C ARG A 121 -9.77 11.79 -10.55
N LEU A 122 -10.68 10.90 -10.91
CA LEU A 122 -11.33 9.97 -9.99
C LEU A 122 -10.47 8.71 -9.87
N ASP A 123 -10.32 8.15 -8.68
CA ASP A 123 -9.69 6.84 -8.48
C ASP A 123 -10.50 5.76 -9.20
N PHE A 124 -11.82 5.77 -8.99
CA PHE A 124 -12.76 4.80 -9.54
C PHE A 124 -14.07 5.45 -9.99
N MET A 125 -14.64 4.87 -11.04
CA MET A 125 -16.01 5.09 -11.46
C MET A 125 -16.68 3.73 -11.71
N LEU A 126 -17.69 3.44 -10.91
CA LEU A 126 -18.58 2.28 -11.06
C LEU A 126 -19.85 2.75 -11.78
N ASP A 127 -20.31 2.01 -12.76
CA ASP A 127 -21.47 2.37 -13.58
C ASP A 127 -22.36 1.15 -13.79
N ASP A 128 -23.66 1.34 -13.60
CA ASP A 128 -24.70 0.32 -13.73
C ASP A 128 -26.02 0.96 -14.20
N PRO A 129 -26.74 0.38 -15.18
CA PRO A 129 -27.99 0.94 -15.68
C PRO A 129 -29.12 1.07 -14.65
N VAL A 130 -29.11 0.24 -13.59
CA VAL A 130 -30.13 0.21 -12.56
C VAL A 130 -29.69 0.98 -11.32
N ARG A 131 -28.41 0.89 -10.95
CA ARG A 131 -27.86 1.51 -9.74
C ARG A 131 -27.26 2.90 -9.96
N GLY A 132 -27.09 3.32 -11.21
CA GLY A 132 -26.48 4.60 -11.57
C GLY A 132 -24.95 4.60 -11.44
N VAL A 133 -24.36 5.79 -11.29
CA VAL A 133 -22.90 5.98 -11.25
C VAL A 133 -22.43 6.27 -9.83
N LEU A 134 -21.41 5.54 -9.38
CA LEU A 134 -20.70 5.80 -8.13
C LEU A 134 -19.24 6.20 -8.43
N ILE A 135 -18.76 7.25 -7.77
CA ILE A 135 -17.41 7.79 -7.98
C ILE A 135 -16.60 7.78 -6.68
N SER A 136 -15.28 7.56 -6.80
CA SER A 136 -14.29 7.69 -5.74
C SER A 136 -13.24 8.73 -6.14
N ARG A 137 -12.80 9.57 -5.20
CA ARG A 137 -11.71 10.54 -5.35
C ARG A 137 -10.64 10.34 -4.28
#